data_AF-A0A553K0Y9-F1
#
_entry.id   AF-A0A553K0Y9-F1
#
_cell.length_a   1.000
_cell.length_b   1.000
_cell.length_c   1.000
_cell.angle_alpha   90.00
_cell.angle_beta   90.00
_cell.angle_gamma   90.00
#
_symmetry.space_group_name_H-M   'P 1'
#
loop_
_entity.id
_entity.type
_entity.pdbx_description
1 polymer ?
#
loop_
_entity_poly.entity_id
_entity_poly.type
_entity_poly.pdbx_seq_one_letter_code
_entity_poly.pdbx_strand_id
1 'polypeptide(L)'
;MNDQVGAATWAQWYINVLSNTKDQIEVSAQPIKDVEGNAFAMAGGTAFAIPAGAANPVAACKFITAVTSLEAWEAAGDARAATVEENDSINTGLFTGSPAADQAVRDAHVVPTGNDGFDQMINAAYDSLADARTVGSSPVGQQINDALKNAVGVALSGEKSVEDALAEAQATAMREWEGLS
;
A
#
# COMPACT_ATOMS: atom_id res chain seq x y z
N MET A 1 -20.12 17.96 13.53
CA MET A 1 -18.84 17.87 14.27
C MET A 1 -17.77 17.84 13.21
N ASN A 2 -16.99 18.91 13.10
CA ASN A 2 -15.85 18.96 12.18
C ASN A 2 -14.58 18.65 12.99
N ASP A 3 -13.48 18.35 12.31
CA ASP A 3 -12.13 18.30 12.91
C ASP A 3 -11.96 17.25 14.03
N GLN A 4 -12.56 16.07 13.84
CA GLN A 4 -12.51 14.96 14.80
C GLN A 4 -11.19 14.18 14.79
N VAL A 5 -10.39 14.30 13.73
CA VAL A 5 -9.15 13.53 13.51
C VAL A 5 -8.03 14.51 13.20
N GLY A 6 -7.05 14.63 14.10
CA GLY A 6 -5.87 15.48 13.89
C GLY A 6 -4.74 14.81 13.10
N ALA A 7 -4.68 13.47 13.12
CA ALA A 7 -3.73 12.68 12.34
C ALA A 7 -4.25 11.24 12.17
N ALA A 8 -3.97 10.64 11.02
CA ALA A 8 -4.28 9.24 10.74
C ALA A 8 -3.23 8.65 9.80
N THR A 9 -3.03 7.34 9.89
CA THR A 9 -2.16 6.58 8.99
C THR A 9 -3.00 5.94 7.90
N TRP A 10 -2.61 6.18 6.65
CA TRP A 10 -3.30 5.66 5.47
C TRP A 10 -2.31 5.20 4.42
N ALA A 11 -2.72 4.23 3.62
CA ALA A 11 -2.00 3.90 2.40
C ALA A 11 -2.24 4.98 1.33
N GLN A 12 -1.32 5.06 0.37
CA GLN A 12 -1.25 6.09 -0.66
C GLN A 12 -2.52 6.21 -1.51
N TRP A 13 -3.30 5.12 -1.65
CA TRP A 13 -4.56 5.15 -2.40
C TRP A 13 -5.60 6.10 -1.79
N TYR A 14 -5.49 6.44 -0.50
CA TYR A 14 -6.45 7.29 0.20
C TYR A 14 -6.44 8.75 -0.31
N ILE A 15 -5.34 9.18 -0.94
CA ILE A 15 -5.26 10.50 -1.61
C ILE A 15 -6.36 10.61 -2.69
N ASN A 16 -6.61 9.53 -3.43
CA ASN A 16 -7.67 9.49 -4.45
C ASN A 16 -9.07 9.61 -3.83
N VAL A 17 -9.28 9.11 -2.61
CA VAL A 17 -10.56 9.27 -1.88
C VAL A 17 -10.75 10.72 -1.45
N LEU A 18 -9.68 11.33 -0.90
CA LEU A 18 -9.70 12.72 -0.46
C LEU A 18 -9.86 13.72 -1.60
N SER A 19 -9.52 13.33 -2.83
CA SER A 19 -9.69 14.18 -4.01
C SER A 19 -11.10 14.72 -4.19
N ASN A 20 -12.13 13.96 -3.82
CA ASN A 20 -13.53 14.42 -3.94
C ASN A 20 -13.89 15.53 -2.94
N THR A 21 -13.06 15.73 -1.93
CA THR A 21 -13.20 16.73 -0.88
C THR A 21 -12.06 17.75 -0.91
N LYS A 22 -11.32 17.85 -2.03
CA LYS A 22 -10.09 18.66 -2.17
C LYS A 22 -10.24 20.13 -1.76
N ASP A 23 -11.43 20.70 -1.93
CA ASP A 23 -11.74 22.10 -1.60
C ASP A 23 -12.35 22.30 -0.18
N GLN A 24 -12.52 21.20 0.57
CA GLN A 24 -13.21 21.21 1.88
C GLN A 24 -12.28 20.85 3.03
N ILE A 25 -11.04 20.46 2.75
CA ILE A 25 -10.09 19.95 3.74
C ILE A 25 -8.74 20.64 3.60
N GLU A 26 -8.13 20.90 4.75
CA GLU A 26 -6.72 21.26 4.84
C GLU A 26 -5.95 20.01 5.23
N VAL A 27 -4.97 19.62 4.42
CA VAL A 27 -4.24 18.38 4.63
C VAL A 27 -2.75 18.56 4.43
N SER A 28 -1.99 17.72 5.12
CA SER A 28 -0.54 17.56 4.96
C SER A 28 -0.21 16.09 5.20
N ALA A 29 0.93 15.64 4.69
CA ALA A 29 1.42 14.29 4.99
C ALA A 29 2.90 14.31 5.34
N GLN A 30 3.25 13.31 6.15
CA GLN A 30 4.61 12.96 6.50
C GLN A 30 4.75 11.44 6.40
N PRO A 31 5.92 10.93 6.01
CA PRO A 31 6.20 9.51 6.13
C PRO A 31 6.00 9.03 7.57
N ILE A 32 5.50 7.81 7.74
CA ILE A 32 5.59 7.12 9.02
C ILE A 32 7.07 6.96 9.34
N LYS A 33 7.46 7.15 10.60
CA LYS A 33 8.85 7.01 11.03
C LYS A 33 9.00 5.82 11.97
N ASP A 34 10.12 5.14 11.88
CA ASP A 34 10.52 4.14 12.87
C ASP A 34 10.99 4.81 14.18
N VAL A 35 11.36 3.99 15.16
CA VAL A 35 11.83 4.46 16.49
C VAL A 35 13.16 5.23 16.43
N GLU A 36 13.89 5.13 15.32
CA GLU A 36 15.14 5.85 15.06
C GLU A 36 14.89 7.16 14.28
N GLY A 37 13.67 7.39 13.81
CA GLY A 37 13.26 8.57 13.07
C GLY A 37 13.40 8.45 11.54
N ASN A 38 13.76 7.27 11.02
CA ASN A 38 13.85 7.02 9.58
C ASN A 38 12.47 6.81 8.98
N ALA A 39 12.28 7.18 7.71
CA ALA A 39 11.04 6.88 7.00
C ALA A 39 10.82 5.36 6.94
N PHE A 40 9.59 4.96 7.19
CA PHE A 40 9.15 3.58 7.20
C PHE A 40 7.88 3.46 6.35
N ALA A 41 7.90 2.51 5.42
CA ALA A 41 6.75 2.17 4.61
C ALA A 41 6.65 0.66 4.44
N MET A 42 5.43 0.19 4.25
CA MET A 42 5.15 -1.22 3.98
C MET A 42 4.66 -1.36 2.54
N ALA A 43 5.41 -2.11 1.74
CA ALA A 43 4.99 -2.52 0.41
C ALA A 43 4.02 -3.70 0.52
N GLY A 44 2.81 -3.49 0.01
CA GLY A 44 1.78 -4.50 -0.16
C GLY A 44 1.05 -4.29 -1.48
N GLY A 45 -0.02 -5.05 -1.71
CA GLY A 45 -0.82 -4.93 -2.92
C GLY A 45 -1.33 -6.27 -3.40
N THR A 46 -1.84 -6.28 -4.63
CA THR A 46 -2.30 -7.49 -5.30
C THR A 46 -1.26 -7.94 -6.32
N ALA A 47 -1.22 -9.25 -6.57
CA ALA A 47 -0.39 -9.84 -7.60
C ALA A 47 -1.18 -10.91 -8.35
N PHE A 48 -0.85 -11.13 -9.61
CA PHE A 48 -1.35 -12.28 -10.35
C PHE A 48 -0.66 -13.55 -9.87
N ALA A 49 -1.43 -14.63 -9.75
CA ALA A 49 -0.92 -15.96 -9.45
C ALA A 49 -1.48 -16.98 -10.45
N ILE A 50 -0.64 -17.93 -10.88
CA ILE A 50 -1.06 -19.05 -11.72
C ILE A 50 -1.32 -20.25 -10.81
N PRO A 51 -2.56 -20.77 -10.74
CA PRO A 51 -2.84 -21.97 -9.95
C PRO A 51 -2.01 -23.16 -10.42
N ALA A 52 -1.52 -23.99 -9.49
CA ALA A 52 -0.71 -25.17 -9.84
C ALA A 52 -1.44 -26.16 -10.77
N GLY A 53 -2.78 -26.22 -10.68
CA GLY A 53 -3.65 -27.04 -11.55
C GLY A 53 -4.19 -26.32 -12.78
N ALA A 54 -3.62 -25.18 -13.18
CA ALA A 54 -4.10 -24.44 -14.35
C ALA A 54 -4.04 -25.31 -15.61
N ALA A 55 -5.14 -25.37 -16.36
CA ALA A 55 -5.21 -26.16 -17.59
C ALA A 55 -4.26 -25.66 -18.70
N ASN A 56 -3.87 -24.37 -18.65
CA ASN A 56 -2.92 -23.77 -19.59
C ASN A 56 -2.00 -22.75 -18.89
N PRO A 57 -0.99 -23.22 -18.14
CA PRO A 57 -0.12 -22.32 -17.37
C PRO A 57 0.75 -21.44 -18.27
N VAL A 58 1.09 -21.90 -19.48
CA VAL A 58 1.87 -21.12 -20.45
C VAL A 58 1.09 -19.92 -20.96
N ALA A 59 -0.19 -20.09 -21.32
CA ALA A 59 -1.02 -18.96 -21.74
C ALA A 59 -1.27 -17.97 -20.59
N ALA A 60 -1.50 -18.48 -19.37
CA ALA A 60 -1.64 -17.63 -18.19
C ALA A 60 -0.38 -16.79 -17.92
N CYS A 61 0.80 -17.40 -18.04
CA CYS A 61 2.08 -16.70 -17.90
C CYS A 61 2.24 -15.61 -18.96
N LYS A 62 1.96 -15.91 -20.25
CA LYS A 62 2.00 -14.92 -21.33
C LYS A 62 1.06 -13.75 -21.07
N PHE A 63 -0.16 -14.02 -20.61
CA PHE A 63 -1.12 -12.99 -20.26
C PHE A 63 -0.59 -12.08 -19.16
N ILE A 64 -0.13 -12.65 -18.04
CA ILE A 64 0.37 -11.89 -16.89
C ILE A 64 1.54 -11.00 -17.32
N THR A 65 2.53 -11.56 -18.04
CA THR A 65 3.69 -10.78 -18.53
C THR A 65 3.27 -9.64 -19.46
N ALA A 66 2.27 -9.85 -20.31
CA ALA A 66 1.78 -8.81 -21.21
C ALA A 66 1.09 -7.67 -20.44
N VAL A 67 0.19 -8.00 -19.51
CA VAL A 67 -0.60 -6.99 -18.77
C VAL A 67 0.17 -6.30 -17.64
N THR A 68 1.34 -6.81 -17.27
CA THR A 68 2.26 -6.15 -16.32
C THR A 68 3.53 -5.62 -17.00
N SER A 69 3.52 -5.47 -18.32
CA SER A 69 4.62 -4.85 -19.07
C SER A 69 4.65 -3.33 -18.84
N LEU A 70 5.79 -2.70 -19.12
CA LEU A 70 5.90 -1.24 -19.06
C LEU A 70 4.86 -0.57 -19.97
N GLU A 71 4.75 -1.02 -21.22
CA GLU A 71 3.78 -0.51 -22.20
C GLU A 71 2.33 -0.63 -21.70
N ALA A 72 1.98 -1.76 -21.07
CA ALA A 72 0.65 -1.93 -20.49
C ALA A 72 0.40 -0.97 -19.32
N TRP A 73 1.41 -0.67 -18.52
CA TRP A 73 1.29 0.30 -17.42
C TRP A 73 1.24 1.74 -17.90
N GLU A 74 1.98 2.10 -18.95
CA GLU A 74 1.87 3.41 -19.60
C GLU A 74 0.46 3.61 -20.17
N ALA A 75 -0.08 2.61 -20.87
CA ALA A 75 -1.46 2.63 -21.37
C ALA A 75 -2.50 2.72 -20.23
N ALA A 76 -2.24 2.08 -19.09
CA ALA A 76 -3.07 2.22 -17.90
C ALA A 76 -2.98 3.64 -17.29
N GLY A 77 -1.80 4.26 -17.34
CA GLY A 77 -1.57 5.66 -16.98
C GLY A 77 -2.41 6.62 -17.83
N ASP A 78 -2.39 6.44 -19.15
CA ASP A 78 -3.20 7.22 -20.09
C ASP A 78 -4.71 7.10 -19.77
N ALA A 79 -5.19 5.86 -19.58
CA ALA A 79 -6.58 5.59 -19.23
C ALA A 79 -6.98 6.23 -17.88
N ARG A 80 -6.07 6.19 -16.90
CA ARG A 80 -6.26 6.85 -15.60
C ARG A 80 -6.33 8.36 -15.76
N ALA A 81 -5.45 8.97 -16.56
CA ALA A 81 -5.45 10.40 -16.81
C ALA A 81 -6.76 10.87 -17.45
N ALA A 82 -7.27 10.14 -18.44
CA ALA A 82 -8.57 10.42 -19.05
C ALA A 82 -9.71 10.35 -18.03
N THR A 83 -9.71 9.34 -17.16
CA THR A 83 -10.70 9.21 -16.07
C THR A 83 -10.58 10.35 -15.06
N VAL A 84 -9.36 10.82 -14.79
CA VAL A 84 -9.12 11.92 -13.86
C VAL A 84 -9.68 13.22 -14.42
N GLU A 85 -9.44 13.49 -15.69
CA GLU A 85 -9.97 14.66 -16.42
C GLU A 85 -11.51 14.65 -16.44
N GLU A 86 -12.12 13.51 -16.77
CA GLU A 86 -13.58 13.36 -16.79
C GLU A 86 -14.23 13.69 -15.44
N ASN A 87 -13.55 13.32 -14.34
CA ASN A 87 -14.07 13.45 -12.98
C ASN A 87 -13.61 14.71 -12.24
N ASP A 88 -12.82 15.59 -12.86
CA ASP A 88 -12.15 16.72 -12.20
C ASP A 88 -11.46 16.32 -10.87
N SER A 89 -10.74 15.19 -10.91
CA SER A 89 -10.06 14.64 -9.74
C SER A 89 -8.55 14.92 -9.76
N ILE A 90 -7.85 14.51 -8.71
CA ILE A 90 -6.40 14.63 -8.60
C ILE A 90 -5.76 13.38 -9.18
N ASN A 91 -4.83 13.55 -10.12
CA ASN A 91 -4.03 12.45 -10.62
C ASN A 91 -2.86 12.19 -9.68
N THR A 92 -2.88 11.04 -9.02
CA THR A 92 -1.81 10.60 -8.11
C THR A 92 -0.80 9.67 -8.77
N GLY A 93 -0.97 9.40 -10.07
CA GLY A 93 -0.17 8.42 -10.81
C GLY A 93 -0.62 6.98 -10.54
N LEU A 94 0.29 6.04 -10.72
CA LEU A 94 0.10 4.62 -10.42
C LEU A 94 1.24 4.11 -9.54
N PHE A 95 0.91 3.14 -8.67
CA PHE A 95 1.83 2.45 -7.77
C PHE A 95 1.78 0.96 -8.10
N THR A 96 2.55 0.59 -9.12
CA THR A 96 2.48 -0.69 -9.84
C THR A 96 3.39 -1.77 -9.24
N GLY A 97 4.34 -1.38 -8.38
CA GLY A 97 5.42 -2.25 -7.92
C GLY A 97 6.58 -2.39 -8.92
N SER A 98 6.52 -1.66 -10.04
CA SER A 98 7.61 -1.53 -11.01
C SER A 98 8.14 -0.09 -10.98
N PRO A 99 9.37 0.15 -10.48
CA PRO A 99 9.91 1.51 -10.40
C PRO A 99 9.92 2.25 -11.74
N ALA A 100 10.20 1.55 -12.84
CA ALA A 100 10.21 2.13 -14.17
C ALA A 100 8.80 2.58 -14.63
N ALA A 101 7.77 1.78 -14.34
CA ALA A 101 6.40 2.12 -14.70
C ALA A 101 5.85 3.23 -13.81
N ASP A 102 6.13 3.17 -12.50
CA ASP A 102 5.72 4.19 -11.53
C ASP A 102 6.30 5.55 -11.90
N GLN A 103 7.58 5.58 -12.29
CA GLN A 103 8.24 6.79 -12.77
C GLN A 103 7.66 7.29 -14.10
N ALA A 104 7.51 6.42 -15.10
CA ALA A 104 6.99 6.81 -16.41
C ALA A 104 5.58 7.43 -16.31
N VAL A 105 4.68 6.79 -15.56
CA VAL A 105 3.32 7.27 -15.35
C VAL A 105 3.30 8.56 -14.52
N ARG A 106 4.17 8.67 -13.51
CA ARG A 106 4.31 9.90 -12.73
C ARG A 106 4.70 11.06 -13.61
N ASP A 107 5.80 10.91 -14.36
CA ASP A 107 6.38 11.96 -15.18
C ASP A 107 5.41 12.41 -16.29
N ALA A 108 4.60 11.49 -16.82
CA ALA A 108 3.64 11.78 -17.88
C ALA A 108 2.36 12.47 -17.40
N HIS A 109 1.85 12.14 -16.20
CA HIS A 109 0.46 12.50 -15.84
C HIS A 109 0.28 13.17 -14.46
N VAL A 110 1.29 13.17 -13.60
CA VAL A 110 1.19 13.82 -12.29
C VAL A 110 1.70 15.26 -12.41
N VAL A 111 0.78 16.20 -12.28
CA VAL A 111 1.03 17.65 -12.35
C VAL A 111 0.67 18.31 -11.01
N PRO A 112 1.17 19.53 -10.73
CA PRO A 112 0.75 20.27 -9.55
C PRO A 112 -0.78 20.37 -9.46
N THR A 113 -1.34 20.03 -8.30
CA THR A 113 -2.80 19.94 -8.10
C THR A 113 -3.45 21.29 -7.88
N GLY A 114 -2.65 22.34 -7.63
CA GLY A 114 -3.12 23.64 -7.15
C GLY A 114 -3.43 23.64 -5.65
N ASN A 115 -3.19 22.53 -4.95
CA ASN A 115 -3.31 22.41 -3.51
C ASN A 115 -1.99 21.83 -2.95
N ASP A 116 -1.18 22.68 -2.31
CA ASP A 116 0.13 22.32 -1.77
C ASP A 116 0.08 21.12 -0.80
N GLY A 117 -1.04 20.95 -0.09
CA GLY A 117 -1.27 19.82 0.81
C GLY A 117 -1.31 18.49 0.06
N PHE A 118 -2.09 18.43 -1.03
CA PHE A 118 -2.14 17.23 -1.88
C PHE A 118 -0.83 16.98 -2.61
N ASP A 119 -0.16 18.03 -3.10
CA ASP A 119 1.16 17.90 -3.72
C ASP A 119 2.17 17.29 -2.74
N GLN A 120 2.13 17.71 -1.46
CA GLN A 120 2.95 17.10 -0.41
C GLN A 120 2.59 15.63 -0.17
N MET A 121 1.30 15.27 -0.16
CA MET A 121 0.88 13.87 0.01
C MET A 121 1.38 12.96 -1.12
N ILE A 122 1.27 13.42 -2.36
CA ILE A 122 1.72 12.67 -3.54
C ILE A 122 3.24 12.48 -3.48
N ASN A 123 3.99 13.54 -3.16
CA ASN A 123 5.44 13.45 -3.00
C ASN A 123 5.83 12.45 -1.90
N ALA A 124 5.22 12.57 -0.72
CA ALA A 124 5.49 11.65 0.40
C ALA A 124 5.19 10.18 0.04
N ALA A 125 4.13 9.92 -0.74
CA ALA A 125 3.81 8.58 -1.20
C ALA A 125 4.90 7.99 -2.10
N TYR A 126 5.42 8.74 -3.06
CA TYR A 126 6.50 8.29 -3.92
C TYR A 126 7.85 8.19 -3.20
N ASP A 127 8.17 9.15 -2.32
CA ASP A 127 9.40 9.11 -1.52
C ASP A 127 9.44 7.85 -0.64
N SER A 128 8.27 7.40 -0.18
CA SER A 128 8.14 6.19 0.63
C SER A 128 8.42 4.88 -0.14
N LEU A 129 8.41 4.89 -1.47
CA LEU A 129 8.62 3.68 -2.29
C LEU A 129 10.07 3.18 -2.23
N ALA A 130 11.04 4.08 -2.08
CA ALA A 130 12.46 3.73 -2.08
C ALA A 130 12.84 2.83 -0.89
N ASP A 131 12.20 3.03 0.25
CA ASP A 131 12.50 2.36 1.52
C ASP A 131 11.39 1.40 1.98
N ALA A 132 10.41 1.11 1.10
CA ALA A 132 9.28 0.27 1.43
C ALA A 132 9.70 -1.18 1.68
N ARG A 133 9.27 -1.74 2.82
CA ARG A 133 9.55 -3.12 3.21
C ARG A 133 8.38 -4.03 2.91
N THR A 134 8.66 -5.23 2.40
CA THR A 134 7.64 -6.28 2.23
C THR A 134 7.51 -7.12 3.50
N VAL A 135 6.30 -7.57 3.84
CA VAL A 135 6.06 -8.52 4.95
C VAL A 135 6.65 -9.93 4.71
N GLY A 136 7.15 -10.22 3.51
CA GLY A 136 7.65 -11.54 3.13
C GLY A 136 6.53 -12.59 3.00
N SER A 137 6.79 -13.65 2.24
CA SER A 137 5.87 -14.78 2.13
C SER A 137 6.18 -15.85 3.18
N SER A 138 5.16 -16.32 3.91
CA SER A 138 5.28 -17.46 4.82
C SER A 138 4.16 -18.48 4.55
N PRO A 139 4.46 -19.79 4.53
CA PRO A 139 3.47 -20.88 4.60
C PRO A 139 2.42 -20.73 5.70
N VAL A 140 2.75 -20.07 6.82
CA VAL A 140 1.82 -19.78 7.94
C VAL A 140 1.51 -18.28 8.04
N GLY A 141 1.60 -17.55 6.92
CA GLY A 141 1.44 -16.09 6.90
C GLY A 141 0.08 -15.62 7.41
N GLN A 142 -0.99 -16.39 7.16
CA GLN A 142 -2.32 -16.08 7.67
C GLN A 142 -2.36 -16.18 9.20
N GLN A 143 -1.79 -17.26 9.76
CA GLN A 143 -1.73 -17.48 11.21
C GLN A 143 -0.87 -16.42 11.90
N ILE A 144 0.24 -16.00 11.28
CA ILE A 144 1.07 -14.88 11.77
C ILE A 144 0.23 -13.60 11.85
N ASN A 145 -0.52 -13.29 10.78
CA ASN A 145 -1.36 -12.09 10.72
C ASN A 145 -2.47 -12.12 11.78
N ASP A 146 -3.12 -13.26 11.97
CA ASP A 146 -4.19 -13.40 12.95
C ASP A 146 -3.67 -13.32 14.38
N ALA A 147 -2.52 -13.94 14.67
CA ALA A 147 -1.84 -13.83 15.96
C ALA A 147 -1.46 -12.37 16.28
N LEU A 148 -0.91 -11.64 15.29
CA LEU A 148 -0.56 -10.23 15.46
C LEU A 148 -1.79 -9.34 15.68
N LYS A 149 -2.87 -9.55 14.93
CA LYS A 149 -4.14 -8.81 15.12
C LYS A 149 -4.72 -9.05 16.51
N ASN A 150 -4.68 -10.28 16.99
CA ASN A 150 -5.11 -10.61 18.35
C ASN A 150 -4.27 -9.87 19.39
N ALA A 151 -2.95 -9.89 19.26
CA ALA A 151 -2.04 -9.17 20.16
C ALA A 151 -2.34 -7.66 20.22
N VAL A 152 -2.58 -7.04 19.06
CA VAL A 152 -3.00 -5.63 19.00
C VAL A 152 -4.33 -5.42 19.74
N GLY A 153 -5.31 -6.28 19.53
CA GLY A 153 -6.61 -6.20 20.18
C GLY A 153 -6.53 -6.25 21.71
N VAL A 154 -5.83 -7.24 22.26
CA VAL A 154 -5.70 -7.42 23.73
C VAL A 154 -4.80 -6.38 24.38
N ALA A 155 -3.82 -5.82 23.65
CA ALA A 155 -3.01 -4.72 24.14
C ALA A 155 -3.82 -3.40 24.20
N LEU A 156 -4.57 -3.09 23.14
CA LEU A 156 -5.39 -1.87 23.08
C LEU A 156 -6.55 -1.89 24.08
N SER A 157 -7.09 -3.07 24.43
CA SER A 157 -8.12 -3.20 25.46
C SER A 157 -7.57 -3.09 26.89
N GLY A 158 -6.24 -3.13 27.06
CA GLY A 158 -5.58 -3.18 28.37
C GLY A 158 -5.65 -4.56 29.05
N GLU A 159 -6.06 -5.61 28.34
CA GLU A 159 -6.10 -6.97 28.87
C GLU A 159 -4.69 -7.53 29.11
N LYS A 160 -3.72 -7.17 28.24
CA LYS A 160 -2.31 -7.56 28.36
C LYS A 160 -1.37 -6.38 28.11
N SER A 161 -0.15 -6.48 28.64
CA SER A 161 0.94 -5.58 28.23
C SER A 161 1.26 -5.79 26.75
N VAL A 162 1.86 -4.79 26.11
CA VAL A 162 2.31 -4.89 24.70
C VAL A 162 3.32 -6.02 24.57
N GLU A 163 4.25 -6.12 25.52
CA GLU A 163 5.30 -7.12 25.56
C GLU A 163 4.73 -8.54 25.66
N ASP A 164 3.78 -8.77 26.58
CA ASP A 164 3.17 -10.09 26.76
C ASP A 164 2.31 -10.50 25.56
N ALA A 165 1.55 -9.54 25.00
CA ALA A 165 0.72 -9.78 23.82
C ALA A 165 1.57 -10.17 22.60
N LEU A 166 2.68 -9.47 22.37
CA LEU A 166 3.61 -9.77 21.27
C LEU A 166 4.36 -11.09 21.51
N ALA A 167 4.77 -11.39 22.74
CA ALA A 167 5.43 -12.65 23.07
C ALA A 167 4.50 -13.85 22.79
N GLU A 168 3.21 -13.75 23.11
CA GLU A 168 2.22 -14.79 22.82
C GLU A 168 1.95 -14.92 21.32
N ALA A 169 1.85 -13.81 20.59
CA ALA A 169 1.72 -13.85 19.13
C ALA A 169 2.93 -14.55 18.48
N GLN A 170 4.14 -14.24 18.93
CA GLN A 170 5.36 -14.90 18.48
C GLN A 170 5.34 -16.40 18.79
N ALA A 171 4.99 -16.78 20.02
CA ALA A 171 4.91 -18.20 20.40
C ALA A 171 3.87 -18.96 19.57
N THR A 172 2.75 -18.32 19.24
CA THR A 172 1.70 -18.90 18.39
C THR A 172 2.22 -19.07 16.96
N ALA A 173 2.80 -18.03 16.36
CA ALA A 173 3.39 -18.10 15.02
C ALA A 173 4.47 -19.20 14.90
N MET A 174 5.35 -19.31 15.91
CA MET A 174 6.39 -20.35 15.94
C MET A 174 5.81 -21.75 16.02
N ARG A 175 4.76 -21.95 16.83
CA ARG A 175 4.08 -23.26 16.92
C ARG A 175 3.46 -23.70 15.60
N GLU A 176 2.81 -22.77 14.89
CA GLU A 176 2.24 -23.04 13.57
C GLU A 176 3.33 -23.37 12.55
N TRP A 177 4.45 -22.66 12.60
CA TRP A 177 5.61 -22.93 11.74
C TRP A 177 6.23 -24.30 12.01
N GLU A 178 6.50 -24.62 13.28
CA GLU A 178 7.06 -25.92 13.72
C GLU A 178 6.10 -27.08 13.43
N GLY A 179 4.79 -26.84 13.38
CA GLY A 179 3.79 -27.84 13.00
C GLY A 179 3.80 -28.23 11.52
N LEU A 180 4.56 -27.53 10.67
CA LEU A 180 4.73 -27.89 9.25
C LEU A 180 5.80 -28.96 9.00
N SER A 181 6.70 -29.19 9.97
CA SER A 181 7.78 -30.20 9.89
C SER A 181 7.35 -31.57 10.39
#